data_AF-A0A914MHU7-F1
#
_entry.id   AF-A0A914MHU7-F1
#
_cell.length_a   1.000
_cell.length_b   1.000
_cell.length_c   1.000
_cell.angle_alpha   90.00
_cell.angle_beta   90.00
_cell.angle_gamma   90.00
#
_symmetry.space_group_name_H-M   'P 1'
#
loop_
_entity.id
_entity.type
_entity.pdbx_description
1 polymer ?
#
loop_
_entity_poly.entity_id
_entity_poly.type
_entity_poly.pdbx_seq_one_letter_code
_entity_poly.pdbx_strand_id
1 'polypeptide(L)'
;MSRITYITEIHHIDGDGKDAGVLYREMQPKEMDTDEIVNRERKELFYKAGSSYAVETGGRLKDIKIFISSFINTILKDSSIKPLIIYLLLLT
;
A
#
# COMPACT_ATOMS: atom_id res chain seq x y z
N MET A 1 0.74 13.02 -13.56
CA MET A 1 1.37 11.77 -13.08
C MET A 1 0.86 10.61 -13.92
N SER A 2 1.71 9.72 -14.44
CA SER A 2 1.23 8.52 -15.15
C SER A 2 0.70 7.49 -14.15
N ARG A 3 -0.31 6.70 -14.54
CA ARG A 3 -0.92 5.67 -13.68
C ARG A 3 0.09 4.60 -13.25
N ILE A 4 1.16 4.39 -14.02
CA ILE A 4 2.24 3.44 -13.76
C ILE A 4 3.23 4.01 -12.72
N THR A 5 3.60 5.29 -12.85
CA THR A 5 4.49 5.96 -11.89
C THR A 5 3.92 5.94 -10.46
N TYR A 6 2.60 6.10 -10.34
CA TYR A 6 1.90 6.02 -9.05
C TYR A 6 2.00 4.62 -8.41
N ILE A 7 1.97 3.55 -9.21
CA ILE A 7 2.09 2.17 -8.72
C ILE A 7 3.51 1.93 -8.20
N THR A 8 4.53 2.27 -8.98
CA THR A 8 5.93 2.03 -8.59
C THR A 8 6.34 2.82 -7.35
N GLU A 9 5.76 4.01 -7.14
CA GLU A 9 5.97 4.82 -5.93
C GLU A 9 5.29 4.22 -4.69
N ILE A 10 4.10 3.64 -4.85
CA ILE A 10 3.33 3.10 -3.72
C ILE A 10 3.74 1.68 -3.38
N HIS A 11 3.69 0.78 -4.36
CA HIS A 11 4.02 -0.63 -4.22
C HIS A 11 4.26 -1.33 -5.55
N HIS A 12 5.36 -2.07 -5.65
CA HIS A 12 5.69 -3.01 -6.71
C HIS A 12 6.40 -4.23 -6.10
N ILE A 13 6.46 -5.34 -6.84
CA ILE A 13 7.31 -6.48 -6.46
C ILE A 13 8.67 -6.26 -7.12
N ASP A 14 9.77 -6.35 -6.37
CA ASP A 14 11.12 -6.25 -6.93
C ASP A 14 11.56 -7.56 -7.61
N GLY A 15 12.70 -7.54 -8.30
CA GLY A 15 13.25 -8.71 -9.00
C GLY A 15 13.62 -9.90 -8.10
N ASP A 16 13.57 -9.74 -6.77
CA ASP A 16 13.76 -10.81 -5.79
C ASP A 16 12.42 -11.35 -5.27
N GLY A 17 11.29 -10.89 -5.79
CA GLY A 17 9.96 -11.30 -5.35
C GLY A 17 9.49 -10.65 -4.04
N LYS A 18 10.11 -9.54 -3.60
CA LYS A 18 9.75 -8.84 -2.36
C LYS A 18 8.88 -7.63 -2.63
N ASP A 19 7.98 -7.35 -1.68
CA ASP A 19 7.20 -6.11 -1.68
C ASP A 19 8.13 -4.88 -1.56
N ALA A 20 8.13 -4.02 -2.57
CA ALA A 20 8.93 -2.81 -2.68
C ALA A 20 8.04 -1.60 -3.03
N GLY A 21 8.56 -0.39 -2.94
CA GLY A 21 7.79 0.86 -3.08
C GLY A 21 8.19 1.86 -2.01
N VAL A 22 8.20 3.15 -2.34
CA VAL A 22 8.69 4.20 -1.43
C VAL A 22 7.82 4.28 -0.19
N LEU A 23 6.49 4.36 -0.38
CA LEU A 23 5.52 4.37 0.72
C LEU A 23 5.52 3.06 1.50
N TYR A 24 5.63 1.93 0.81
CA TYR A 24 5.68 0.62 1.47
C TYR A 24 6.90 0.48 2.39
N ARG A 25 8.08 0.91 1.93
CA ARG A 25 9.33 0.90 2.72
C ARG A 25 9.30 1.91 3.87
N GLU A 26 8.59 3.02 3.73
CA GLU A 26 8.44 3.99 4.82
C GLU A 26 7.52 3.45 5.93
N MET A 27 6.48 2.70 5.58
CA MET A 27 5.51 2.17 6.54
C MET A 27 5.92 0.84 7.18
N GLN A 28 6.83 0.08 6.55
CA GLN A 28 7.37 -1.17 7.12
C GLN A 28 7.98 -1.03 8.51
N PRO A 29 8.96 -0.11 8.75
CA PRO A 29 9.54 0.07 10.07
C PRO A 29 8.51 0.50 11.11
N LYS A 30 7.59 1.41 10.73
CA LYS A 30 6.56 1.97 11.64
C LYS A 30 5.56 0.92 12.13
N GLU A 31 5.33 -0.16 11.37
CA GLU A 31 4.43 -1.24 11.80
C GLU A 31 5.12 -2.27 12.71
N MET A 32 6.45 -2.25 12.79
CA MET A 32 7.25 -3.10 13.68
C MET A 32 7.76 -2.33 14.92
N ASP A 33 7.68 -1.01 14.90
CA ASP A 33 8.08 -0.14 16.00
C ASP A 33 7.06 -0.20 17.15
N THR A 34 7.54 -0.49 18.35
CA THR A 34 6.68 -0.68 19.53
C THR A 34 6.06 0.63 20.00
N ASP A 35 6.78 1.76 19.88
CA ASP A 35 6.27 3.07 20.27
C ASP A 35 5.16 3.51 19.33
N GLU A 36 5.30 3.24 18.02
CA GLU A 36 4.25 3.50 17.03
C GLU A 36 3.02 2.61 17.25
N ILE A 37 3.21 1.34 17.61
CA ILE A 37 2.11 0.44 17.97
C ILE A 37 1.35 1.00 19.18
N VAL A 38 2.04 1.36 20.26
CA VAL A 38 1.41 1.91 21.47
C VAL A 38 0.73 3.25 21.18
N ASN A 39 1.37 4.12 20.41
CA ASN A 39 0.80 5.41 20.03
C ASN A 39 -0.50 5.23 19.24
N ARG A 40 -0.56 4.24 18.36
CA ARG A 40 -1.77 3.92 17.60
C ARG A 40 -2.88 3.39 18.50
N GLU A 41 -2.62 2.39 19.34
CA GLU A 41 -3.61 1.87 20.29
C GLU A 41 -4.13 3.00 21.18
N ARG A 42 -3.25 3.91 21.59
CA ARG A 42 -3.63 5.12 22.33
C ARG A 42 -4.55 6.03 21.50
N LYS A 43 -4.24 6.33 20.24
CA LYS A 43 -5.13 7.14 19.39
C LYS A 43 -6.52 6.49 19.25
N GLU A 44 -6.58 5.18 19.07
CA GLU A 44 -7.84 4.44 18.94
C GLU A 44 -8.68 4.46 20.24
N LEU A 45 -8.05 4.46 21.41
CA LEU A 45 -8.72 4.55 22.71
C LEU A 45 -9.18 5.97 23.07
N PHE A 46 -8.37 6.98 22.74
CA PHE A 46 -8.63 8.37 23.13
C PHE A 46 -9.62 9.08 22.19
N TYR A 47 -9.61 8.74 20.91
CA TYR A 47 -10.46 9.37 19.91
C TYR A 47 -11.64 8.47 19.56
N LYS A 48 -12.85 9.04 19.49
CA LYS A 48 -14.05 8.30 19.10
C LYS A 48 -13.87 7.70 17.70
N ALA A 49 -14.45 6.51 17.50
CA ALA A 49 -14.55 5.88 16.19
C ALA A 49 -15.12 6.86 15.15
N GLY A 50 -14.45 6.98 14.00
CA GLY A 50 -14.79 7.94 12.94
C GLY A 50 -14.10 9.31 13.05
N SER A 51 -13.35 9.57 14.13
CA SER A 51 -12.49 10.74 14.19
C SER A 51 -11.26 10.56 13.29
N SER A 52 -10.92 11.57 12.49
CA SER A 52 -9.70 11.58 11.69
C SER A 52 -8.42 11.51 12.53
N TYR A 53 -8.47 11.92 13.80
CA TYR A 53 -7.35 11.82 14.74
C TYR A 53 -7.10 10.39 15.24
N ALA A 54 -8.08 9.49 15.08
CA ALA A 54 -7.93 8.06 15.37
C ALA A 54 -7.26 7.30 14.22
N VAL A 55 -7.11 7.91 13.04
CA VAL A 55 -6.64 7.25 11.82
C VAL A 55 -5.16 7.54 11.58
N GLU A 56 -4.45 6.54 11.08
CA GLU A 56 -3.07 6.72 10.63
C GLU A 56 -3.05 7.29 9.20
N THR A 57 -2.70 8.56 9.06
CA THR A 57 -2.77 9.29 7.78
C THR A 57 -1.71 8.85 6.78
N GLY A 58 -0.62 8.22 7.24
CA GLY A 58 0.39 7.60 6.39
C GLY A 58 -0.09 6.31 5.70
N GLY A 59 -1.24 5.77 6.09
CA GLY A 59 -1.80 4.53 5.56
C GLY A 59 -1.19 3.29 6.19
N ARG A 60 -2.02 2.33 6.59
CA ARG A 60 -1.54 1.07 7.16
C ARG A 60 -1.08 0.12 6.07
N LEU A 61 -0.10 -0.73 6.35
CA LEU A 61 0.35 -1.73 5.37
C LEU A 61 -0.78 -2.66 4.93
N LYS A 62 -1.70 -3.00 5.84
CA LYS A 62 -2.90 -3.79 5.53
C LYS A 62 -3.79 -3.08 4.50
N ASP A 63 -3.98 -1.77 4.65
CA ASP A 63 -4.88 -0.99 3.80
C ASP A 63 -4.24 -0.76 2.44
N ILE A 64 -2.92 -0.54 2.41
CA ILE A 64 -2.11 -0.47 1.19
C ILE A 64 -2.24 -1.78 0.41
N LYS A 65 -2.04 -2.94 1.06
CA LYS A 65 -2.16 -4.27 0.40
C LYS A 65 -3.56 -4.52 -0.16
N ILE A 66 -4.61 -4.17 0.57
CA ILE A 66 -6.00 -4.31 0.11
C ILE A 66 -6.26 -3.37 -1.07
N PHE A 67 -5.81 -2.12 -0.99
CA PHE A 67 -5.94 -1.14 -2.06
C PHE A 67 -5.29 -1.63 -3.36
N ILE A 68 -4.05 -2.10 -3.29
CA ILE A 68 -3.31 -2.63 -4.43
C ILE A 68 -4.02 -3.86 -5.00
N SER A 69 -4.45 -4.79 -4.15
CA SER A 69 -5.17 -6.00 -4.58
C SER A 69 -6.47 -5.63 -5.32
N SER A 70 -7.24 -4.69 -4.78
CA SER A 70 -8.46 -4.20 -5.42
C SER A 70 -8.16 -3.47 -6.72
N PHE A 71 -7.09 -2.68 -6.77
CA PHE A 71 -6.70 -1.89 -7.92
C PHE A 71 -6.19 -2.76 -9.06
N ILE A 72 -5.33 -3.75 -8.78
CA ILE A 72 -4.89 -4.76 -9.75
C ILE A 72 -6.12 -5.48 -10.33
N ASN A 73 -7.06 -5.91 -9.50
CA ASN A 73 -8.29 -6.53 -9.97
C ASN A 73 -9.12 -5.60 -10.89
N THR A 74 -9.17 -4.30 -10.58
CA THR A 74 -9.82 -3.31 -11.45
C THR A 74 -9.10 -3.18 -12.79
N ILE A 75 -7.77 -3.13 -12.81
CA ILE A 75 -7.04 -3.02 -14.08
C ILE A 75 -7.08 -4.33 -14.88
N LEU A 76 -7.03 -5.50 -14.23
CA LEU A 76 -7.17 -6.80 -14.90
C LEU A 76 -8.56 -6.98 -15.52
N LYS A 77 -9.61 -6.39 -14.93
CA LYS A 77 -10.95 -6.35 -15.52
C LYS A 77 -11.04 -5.40 -16.71
N ASP A 78 -10.21 -4.37 -16.75
CA ASP A 78 -10.10 -3.45 -17.87
C ASP A 78 -9.36 -4.10 -19.06
N SER A 79 -10.13 -4.54 -20.06
CA SER A 79 -9.64 -5.35 -21.18
C SER A 79 -8.65 -4.60 -22.09
N SER A 80 -8.60 -3.27 -21.98
CA SER A 80 -7.68 -2.42 -22.74
C SER A 80 -6.25 -2.40 -22.18
N ILE A 81 -6.05 -2.83 -20.93
CA ILE A 81 -4.76 -2.70 -20.21
C ILE A 81 -4.12 -4.07 -19.89
N LYS A 82 -4.90 -5.17 -20.02
CA LYS A 82 -4.45 -6.57 -19.86
C LYS A 82 -3.06 -6.89 -20.46
N PRO A 83 -2.71 -6.48 -21.69
CA PRO A 83 -1.40 -6.82 -22.24
C PRO A 83 -0.23 -6.10 -21.55
N LEU A 84 -0.40 -4.87 -21.05
CA LEU A 84 0.69 -4.12 -20.41
C LEU A 84 1.06 -4.66 -19.02
N ILE A 85 0.09 -5.16 -18.25
CA ILE A 85 0.33 -5.72 -16.91
C ILE A 85 1.02 -7.08 -16.99
N ILE A 86 0.65 -7.91 -17.97
CA ILE A 86 1.29 -9.21 -18.20
C ILE A 86 2.78 -9.01 -18.51
N TYR A 87 3.14 -7.99 -19.31
CA TYR A 87 4.54 -7.67 -19.57
C TYR A 87 5.31 -7.19 -18.32
N LEU A 88 4.67 -6.44 -17.42
CA LEU A 88 5.31 -5.97 -16.18
C LEU A 88 5.54 -7.11 -15.16
N LEU A 89 4.70 -8.15 -15.17
CA LEU A 89 4.85 -9.35 -14.34
C LEU A 89 5.77 -10.43 -14.95
N LEU A 90 6.08 -10.36 -16.25
CA LEU A 90 6.91 -11.33 -16.96
C LEU A 90 8.33 -10.82 -17.29
N LEU A 91 8.64 -9.54 -17.07
CA LEU A 91 9.96 -8.93 -17.34
C LEU A 91 10.86 -8.75 -16.11
N THR A 92 10.50 -9.35 -14.98
CA THR A 92 11.31 -9.44 -13.76
C THR A 92 11.31 -10.88 -13.27
#